data_AF-A0A1Y4T2B6-F1
#
_entry.id   AF-A0A1Y4T2B6-F1
#
_cell.length_a   1.000
_cell.length_b   1.000
_cell.length_c   1.000
_cell.angle_alpha   90.00
_cell.angle_beta   90.00
_cell.angle_gamma   90.00
#
_symmetry.space_group_name_H-M   'P 1'
#
loop_
_entity.id
_entity.type
_entity.pdbx_description
1 polymer ?
#
loop_
_entity_poly.entity_id
_entity_poly.type
_entity_poly.pdbx_seq_one_letter_code
_entity_poly.pdbx_strand_id
1 'polypeptide(L)'
;MAKNQNNAAAATAVKKTEPDARKEALSTALAQIEKQFGKGAIMKLGDNAALQVEAISTGSLGLDLALGVGGVPRGRIIEIYGPESSGKTTLALHILAEAQKKGGEVAFIDVEHALDPNYAAALGVDINSLLVSQPDTGEQAMEICEALVRSGAIDAIVIDSVAAMVPRAEIEGEMGDSHVGLQARLMSQAMRKLTSVIGKTNTVCVFINQLREKVGVMYGNPEVTTGGRALKYYASVRIDVRRVEGLKDSSGQFIGNHTRAKVVKNKVAPPFREAEFDIMFGKGISKTSELIDVGVKLGILQKSGAWFNYGDIRLGQGRENAKQFLTDNPEIANDIEGQIRANADKLYSTGRRGAMAKGSAAVAAQEAAPKAAAEGPVVKAPAPSSESELDIMVED
;
A
#
# COMPACT_ATOMS: atom_id res chain seq x y z
N MET A 1 35.01 49.06 25.41
CA MET A 1 33.76 49.15 24.62
C MET A 1 34.00 48.53 23.26
N ALA A 2 33.37 47.39 22.96
CA ALA A 2 33.32 46.83 21.61
C ALA A 2 31.95 46.16 21.46
N LYS A 3 31.02 46.86 20.81
CA LYS A 3 29.69 46.35 20.51
C LYS A 3 29.77 45.55 19.21
N ASN A 4 29.51 44.26 19.32
CA ASN A 4 29.35 43.32 18.23
C ASN A 4 27.97 43.59 17.58
N GLN A 5 27.94 44.07 16.33
CA GLN A 5 26.69 44.24 15.57
C GLN A 5 26.54 43.09 14.57
N ASN A 6 25.72 42.12 14.94
CA ASN A 6 25.06 41.21 14.02
C ASN A 6 24.13 42.05 13.11
N ASN A 7 24.45 42.14 11.82
CA ASN A 7 23.51 42.67 10.84
C ASN A 7 22.85 41.49 10.11
N ALA A 8 21.68 41.10 10.62
CA ALA A 8 20.73 40.28 9.91
C ALA A 8 20.21 41.09 8.72
N ALA A 9 20.68 40.76 7.51
CA ALA A 9 20.07 41.26 6.29
C ALA A 9 18.68 40.62 6.15
N ALA A 10 17.65 41.37 6.53
CA ALA A 10 16.26 41.02 6.30
C ALA A 10 16.04 40.87 4.79
N ALA A 11 15.64 39.67 4.36
CA ALA A 11 15.25 39.38 3.00
C ALA A 11 13.96 40.14 2.65
N THR A 12 14.09 41.30 2.02
CA THR A 12 12.97 42.04 1.45
C THR A 12 12.42 41.27 0.25
N ALA A 13 11.15 40.85 0.34
CA ALA A 13 10.46 40.19 -0.75
C ALA A 13 10.36 41.14 -1.97
N VAL A 14 10.94 40.73 -3.09
CA VAL A 14 10.97 41.51 -4.33
C VAL A 14 9.56 41.61 -4.94
N LYS A 15 9.09 42.84 -5.23
CA LYS A 15 7.84 43.08 -5.96
C LYS A 15 7.90 42.44 -7.34
N LYS A 16 6.79 41.81 -7.79
CA LYS A 16 6.66 41.14 -9.09
C LYS A 16 6.97 42.10 -10.27
N THR A 17 8.18 42.06 -10.81
CA THR A 17 8.69 42.84 -11.98
C THR A 17 8.19 42.31 -13.33
N GLU A 18 8.56 42.95 -14.44
CA GLU A 18 8.32 42.52 -15.85
C GLU A 18 8.72 41.04 -16.10
N PRO A 19 8.12 40.33 -17.07
CA PRO A 19 8.27 38.87 -17.26
C PRO A 19 9.72 38.39 -17.41
N ASP A 20 10.58 39.15 -18.09
CA ASP A 20 11.97 38.76 -18.33
C ASP A 20 12.87 39.00 -17.11
N ALA A 21 12.64 40.09 -16.38
CA ALA A 21 13.31 40.34 -15.09
C ALA A 21 12.95 39.25 -14.04
N ARG A 22 11.74 38.67 -14.12
CA ARG A 22 11.35 37.53 -13.26
C ARG A 22 12.14 36.26 -13.61
N LYS A 23 12.40 36.00 -14.89
CA LYS A 23 13.17 34.81 -15.32
C LYS A 23 14.62 34.90 -14.88
N GLU A 24 15.24 36.07 -15.01
CA GLU A 24 16.63 36.30 -14.60
C GLU A 24 16.80 36.26 -13.07
N ALA A 25 15.87 36.86 -12.32
CA ALA A 25 15.84 36.75 -10.86
C ALA A 25 15.65 35.29 -10.42
N LEU A 26 14.77 34.55 -11.11
CA LEU A 26 14.54 33.13 -10.85
C LEU A 26 15.78 32.29 -11.16
N SER A 27 16.46 32.48 -12.30
CA SER A 27 17.69 31.74 -12.63
C SER A 27 18.81 32.01 -11.64
N THR A 28 18.94 33.27 -11.19
CA THR A 28 19.92 33.65 -10.17
C THR A 28 19.63 32.97 -8.84
N ALA A 29 18.36 32.96 -8.41
CA ALA A 29 17.94 32.27 -7.20
C ALA A 29 18.16 30.75 -7.31
N LEU A 30 17.83 30.13 -8.45
CA LEU A 30 18.08 28.71 -8.70
C LEU A 30 19.58 28.37 -8.61
N ALA A 31 20.44 29.17 -9.24
CA ALA A 31 21.89 28.98 -9.19
C ALA A 31 22.47 29.18 -7.78
N GLN A 32 21.95 30.14 -7.01
CA GLN A 32 22.33 30.32 -5.61
C GLN A 32 21.92 29.13 -4.74
N ILE A 33 20.69 28.62 -4.93
CA ILE A 33 20.21 27.43 -4.21
C ILE A 33 21.07 26.22 -4.57
N GLU A 34 21.37 25.99 -5.85
CA GLU A 34 22.22 24.89 -6.29
C GLU A 34 23.66 25.01 -5.76
N LYS A 35 24.21 26.23 -5.69
CA LYS A 35 25.54 26.48 -5.11
C LYS A 35 25.56 26.24 -3.59
N GLN A 36 24.51 26.61 -2.87
CA GLN A 36 24.43 26.46 -1.41
C GLN A 36 24.09 25.05 -0.96
N PHE A 37 23.21 24.36 -1.68
CA PHE A 37 22.61 23.10 -1.25
C PHE A 37 22.98 21.90 -2.15
N GLY A 38 23.76 22.13 -3.21
CA GLY A 38 24.26 21.10 -4.13
C GLY A 38 23.42 20.94 -5.40
N LYS A 39 23.99 20.26 -6.39
CA LYS A 39 23.30 19.90 -7.65
C LYS A 39 22.03 19.11 -7.35
N GLY A 40 20.92 19.49 -7.98
CA GLY A 40 19.62 18.84 -7.81
C GLY A 40 18.82 19.29 -6.57
N ALA A 41 19.30 20.27 -5.79
CA ALA A 41 18.54 20.82 -4.66
C ALA A 41 17.23 21.51 -5.07
N ILE A 42 17.17 22.04 -6.30
CA ILE A 42 15.96 22.60 -6.90
C ILE A 42 15.99 22.35 -8.41
N MET A 43 14.88 21.84 -8.96
CA MET A 43 14.75 21.48 -10.38
C MET A 43 13.32 21.72 -10.85
N LYS A 44 13.12 21.92 -12.16
CA LYS A 44 11.77 21.90 -12.73
C LYS A 44 11.28 20.46 -12.79
N LEU A 45 10.02 20.23 -12.42
CA LEU A 45 9.45 18.89 -12.34
C LEU A 45 9.49 18.13 -13.68
N GLY A 46 9.33 18.84 -14.82
CA GLY A 46 9.36 18.25 -16.16
C GLY A 46 10.74 17.95 -16.72
N ASP A 47 11.82 18.48 -16.13
CA ASP A 47 13.20 18.23 -16.57
C ASP A 47 13.74 16.90 -16.01
N ASN A 48 12.94 16.20 -15.19
CA ASN A 48 13.30 14.92 -14.60
C ASN A 48 12.77 13.77 -15.46
N ALA A 49 13.62 13.22 -16.34
CA ALA A 49 13.33 11.98 -17.06
C ALA A 49 13.15 10.76 -16.11
N ALA A 50 13.54 10.88 -14.84
CA ALA A 50 13.37 9.87 -13.79
C ALA A 50 11.95 9.83 -13.16
N LEU A 51 10.93 10.44 -13.79
CA LEU A 51 9.55 10.37 -13.31
C LEU A 51 8.88 9.00 -13.53
N GLN A 52 9.55 8.04 -14.17
CA GLN A 52 9.15 6.63 -14.07
C GLN A 52 9.55 6.11 -12.70
N VAL A 53 8.56 5.92 -11.83
CA VAL A 53 8.77 5.36 -10.50
C VAL A 53 9.23 3.92 -10.66
N GLU A 54 10.53 3.68 -10.49
CA GLU A 54 11.07 2.33 -10.49
C GLU A 54 10.46 1.51 -9.35
N ALA A 55 10.20 0.23 -9.60
CA ALA A 55 9.54 -0.66 -8.65
C ALA A 55 10.21 -2.05 -8.56
N ILE A 56 10.12 -2.64 -7.38
CA ILE A 56 10.47 -4.04 -7.11
C ILE A 56 9.18 -4.85 -7.10
N SER A 57 9.13 -5.96 -7.83
CA SER A 57 7.94 -6.82 -7.87
C SER A 57 7.63 -7.34 -6.47
N THR A 58 6.34 -7.53 -6.19
CA THR A 58 5.88 -8.14 -4.94
C THR A 58 5.95 -9.66 -4.94
N GLY A 59 6.31 -10.28 -6.08
CA GLY A 59 6.20 -11.72 -6.31
C GLY A 59 4.76 -12.17 -6.61
N SER A 60 3.77 -11.28 -6.46
CA SER A 60 2.38 -11.49 -6.86
C SER A 60 2.06 -10.65 -8.10
N LEU A 61 1.67 -11.33 -9.19
CA LEU A 61 1.30 -10.64 -10.43
C LEU A 61 0.08 -9.74 -10.20
N GLY A 62 -0.95 -10.26 -9.53
CA GLY A 62 -2.17 -9.49 -9.25
C GLY A 62 -1.89 -8.25 -8.42
N LEU A 63 -1.02 -8.36 -7.42
CA LEU A 63 -0.66 -7.24 -6.55
C LEU A 63 0.19 -6.20 -7.27
N ASP A 64 1.12 -6.60 -8.14
CA ASP A 64 1.89 -5.68 -8.98
C ASP A 64 0.98 -4.83 -9.88
N LEU A 65 -0.06 -5.45 -10.46
CA LEU A 65 -1.07 -4.74 -11.25
C LEU A 65 -1.94 -3.82 -10.37
N ALA A 66 -2.32 -4.27 -9.18
CA ALA A 66 -3.07 -3.46 -8.22
C ALA A 66 -2.29 -2.24 -7.73
N LEU A 67 -0.97 -2.35 -7.60
CA LEU A 67 -0.07 -1.24 -7.25
C LEU A 67 0.09 -0.23 -8.40
N GLY A 68 -0.15 -0.64 -9.64
CA GLY A 68 -0.22 0.22 -10.84
C GLY A 68 1.13 0.68 -11.39
N VAL A 69 2.22 0.48 -10.65
CA VAL A 69 3.61 0.76 -11.10
C VAL A 69 4.42 -0.53 -11.28
N GLY A 70 3.77 -1.70 -11.23
CA GLY A 70 4.41 -3.00 -11.42
C GLY A 70 5.16 -3.54 -10.19
N GLY A 71 4.85 -3.02 -9.00
CA GLY A 71 5.46 -3.46 -7.75
C GLY A 71 5.49 -2.38 -6.67
N VAL A 72 6.30 -2.58 -5.63
CA VAL A 72 6.54 -1.57 -4.59
C VAL A 72 7.55 -0.53 -5.06
N PRO A 73 7.26 0.77 -4.92
CA PRO A 73 8.10 1.84 -5.45
C PRO A 73 9.43 1.99 -4.70
N ARG A 74 10.54 2.07 -5.43
CA ARG A 74 11.87 2.35 -4.90
C ARG A 74 11.96 3.72 -4.23
N GLY A 75 12.84 3.82 -3.24
CA GLY A 75 13.07 5.03 -2.45
C GLY A 75 11.86 5.44 -1.61
N ARG A 76 11.01 4.48 -1.21
CA ARG A 76 9.79 4.73 -0.43
C ARG A 76 9.63 3.76 0.73
N ILE A 77 8.86 4.23 1.71
CA ILE A 77 8.37 3.43 2.82
C ILE A 77 7.07 2.72 2.42
N ILE A 78 7.00 1.42 2.69
CA ILE A 78 5.86 0.54 2.46
C ILE A 78 5.43 -0.02 3.81
N GLU A 79 4.13 -0.04 4.09
CA GLU A 79 3.59 -0.71 5.28
C GLU A 79 2.73 -1.90 4.85
N ILE A 80 3.08 -3.09 5.30
CA ILE A 80 2.29 -4.31 5.12
C ILE A 80 1.70 -4.66 6.48
N TYR A 81 0.38 -4.66 6.60
CA TYR A 81 -0.29 -4.93 7.86
C TYR A 81 -1.49 -5.85 7.70
N GLY A 82 -1.95 -6.44 8.79
CA GLY A 82 -3.07 -7.37 8.79
C GLY A 82 -3.06 -8.31 9.99
N PRO A 83 -4.03 -9.22 10.07
CA PRO A 83 -4.10 -10.22 11.14
C PRO A 83 -2.87 -11.12 11.19
N GLU A 84 -2.73 -11.88 12.27
CA GLU A 84 -1.75 -12.97 12.36
C GLU A 84 -2.00 -14.01 11.27
N SER A 85 -0.93 -14.68 10.83
CA SER A 85 -1.00 -15.73 9.81
C SER A 85 -1.64 -15.30 8.47
N SER A 86 -1.76 -14.00 8.19
CA SER A 86 -2.33 -13.51 6.92
C SER A 86 -1.37 -13.55 5.74
N GLY A 87 -0.08 -13.79 5.99
CA GLY A 87 0.96 -13.86 4.95
C GLY A 87 1.81 -12.59 4.80
N LYS A 88 1.82 -11.70 5.80
CA LYS A 88 2.63 -10.45 5.80
C LYS A 88 4.12 -10.71 5.56
N THR A 89 4.72 -11.57 6.39
CA THR A 89 6.14 -11.95 6.29
C THR A 89 6.42 -12.68 4.99
N THR A 90 5.54 -13.60 4.55
CA THR A 90 5.66 -14.26 3.24
C THR A 90 5.73 -13.25 2.09
N LEU A 91 4.82 -12.26 2.07
CA LEU A 91 4.82 -11.21 1.06
C LEU A 91 6.10 -10.35 1.10
N ALA A 92 6.58 -10.02 2.30
CA ALA A 92 7.81 -9.27 2.47
C ALA A 92 9.04 -10.05 1.99
N LEU A 93 9.12 -11.35 2.28
CA LEU A 93 10.19 -12.22 1.81
C LEU A 93 10.18 -12.37 0.28
N HIS A 94 9.00 -12.42 -0.36
CA HIS A 94 8.92 -12.37 -1.82
C HIS A 94 9.45 -11.06 -2.40
N ILE A 95 9.18 -9.91 -1.77
CA ILE A 95 9.75 -8.63 -2.19
C ILE A 95 11.29 -8.67 -2.12
N LEU A 96 11.86 -9.26 -1.07
CA LEU A 96 13.32 -9.42 -0.96
C LEU A 96 13.87 -10.38 -2.02
N ALA A 97 13.21 -11.52 -2.24
CA ALA A 97 13.60 -12.47 -3.29
C ALA A 97 13.58 -11.82 -4.68
N GLU A 98 12.56 -11.03 -5.00
CA GLU A 98 12.47 -10.29 -6.27
C GLU A 98 13.52 -9.18 -6.40
N ALA A 99 13.96 -8.58 -5.29
CA ALA A 99 15.09 -7.65 -5.28
C ALA A 99 16.42 -8.39 -5.58
N GLN A 100 16.67 -9.51 -4.91
CA GLN A 100 17.87 -10.34 -5.12
C GLN A 100 17.95 -10.91 -6.53
N LYS A 101 16.82 -11.33 -7.12
CA LYS A 101 16.77 -11.78 -8.53
C LYS A 101 17.25 -10.73 -9.52
N LYS A 102 17.17 -9.45 -9.16
CA LYS A 102 17.69 -8.32 -9.96
C LYS A 102 19.14 -7.95 -9.60
N GLY A 103 19.81 -8.76 -8.77
CA GLY A 103 21.17 -8.52 -8.29
C GLY A 103 21.26 -7.49 -7.17
N GLY A 104 20.14 -7.16 -6.51
CA GLY A 104 20.11 -6.19 -5.43
C GLY A 104 20.44 -6.80 -4.05
N GLU A 105 20.96 -5.98 -3.16
CA GLU A 105 21.29 -6.37 -1.79
C GLU A 105 20.09 -6.15 -0.85
N VAL A 106 19.89 -7.08 0.08
CA VAL A 106 18.70 -7.07 0.94
C VAL A 106 19.03 -7.28 2.41
N ALA A 107 18.20 -6.68 3.26
CA ALA A 107 18.31 -6.82 4.70
C ALA A 107 16.96 -7.12 5.38
N PHE A 108 17.03 -7.85 6.48
CA PHE A 108 15.89 -8.20 7.32
C PHE A 108 16.20 -7.87 8.78
N ILE A 109 15.41 -6.98 9.37
CA ILE A 109 15.47 -6.63 10.79
C ILE A 109 14.37 -7.44 11.50
N ASP A 110 14.77 -8.55 12.09
CA ASP A 110 13.90 -9.52 12.77
C ASP A 110 13.79 -9.15 14.26
N VAL A 111 12.86 -8.24 14.54
CA VAL A 111 12.51 -7.81 15.90
C VAL A 111 11.56 -8.82 16.56
N GLU A 112 10.80 -9.60 15.79
CA GLU A 112 9.95 -10.68 16.32
C GLU A 112 10.72 -11.96 16.66
N HIS A 113 12.00 -12.07 16.28
CA HIS A 113 12.83 -13.27 16.45
C HIS A 113 12.17 -14.54 15.87
N ALA A 114 11.47 -14.39 14.75
CA ALA A 114 10.59 -15.41 14.18
C ALA A 114 10.93 -15.79 12.73
N LEU A 115 12.02 -15.28 12.17
CA LEU A 115 12.43 -15.61 10.81
C LEU A 115 12.94 -17.07 10.72
N ASP A 116 12.31 -17.87 9.85
CA ASP A 116 12.78 -19.21 9.49
C ASP A 116 13.62 -19.17 8.19
N PRO A 117 14.94 -19.43 8.25
CA PRO A 117 15.81 -19.43 7.07
C PRO A 117 15.41 -20.47 6.02
N ASN A 118 14.90 -21.64 6.43
CA ASN A 118 14.50 -22.69 5.49
C ASN A 118 13.26 -22.26 4.70
N TYR A 119 12.30 -21.65 5.39
CA TYR A 119 11.12 -21.09 4.73
C TYR A 119 11.50 -19.93 3.80
N ALA A 120 12.35 -19.01 4.24
CA ALA A 120 12.84 -17.92 3.39
C ALA A 120 13.55 -18.45 2.12
N ALA A 121 14.39 -19.48 2.25
CA ALA A 121 15.05 -20.12 1.11
C ALA A 121 14.03 -20.73 0.14
N ALA A 122 13.00 -21.39 0.66
CA ALA A 122 11.94 -21.99 -0.14
C ALA A 122 11.12 -20.94 -0.92
N LEU A 123 11.04 -19.69 -0.43
CA LEU A 123 10.43 -18.55 -1.12
C LEU A 123 11.35 -17.92 -2.19
N GLY A 124 12.58 -18.40 -2.32
CA GLY A 124 13.56 -17.92 -3.29
C GLY A 124 14.46 -16.80 -2.78
N VAL A 125 14.52 -16.57 -1.47
CA VAL A 125 15.51 -15.66 -0.86
C VAL A 125 16.87 -16.36 -0.85
N ASP A 126 17.91 -15.71 -1.33
CA ASP A 126 19.27 -16.18 -1.15
C ASP A 126 19.74 -15.88 0.27
N ILE A 127 19.77 -16.93 1.10
CA ILE A 127 20.12 -16.85 2.52
C ILE A 127 21.58 -16.46 2.73
N ASN A 128 22.48 -16.76 1.78
CA ASN A 128 23.90 -16.46 1.96
C ASN A 128 24.21 -14.97 1.82
N SER A 129 23.41 -14.24 1.05
CA SER A 129 23.54 -12.79 0.84
C SER A 129 22.54 -11.96 1.68
N LEU A 130 21.53 -12.59 2.30
CA LEU A 130 20.58 -11.90 3.16
C LEU A 130 21.25 -11.38 4.44
N LEU A 131 21.30 -10.06 4.61
CA LEU A 131 21.73 -9.47 5.88
C LEU A 131 20.60 -9.58 6.91
N VAL A 132 20.86 -10.22 8.05
CA VAL A 132 19.88 -10.36 9.14
C VAL A 132 20.39 -9.65 10.39
N SER A 133 19.50 -8.90 11.04
CA SER A 133 19.75 -8.31 12.36
C SER A 133 18.62 -8.66 13.30
N GLN A 134 18.98 -9.10 14.52
CA GLN A 134 18.06 -9.38 15.62
C GLN A 134 18.37 -8.40 16.76
N PRO A 135 17.79 -7.19 16.72
CA PRO A 135 18.07 -6.14 17.70
C PRO A 135 17.35 -6.40 19.03
N ASP A 136 17.96 -5.96 20.12
CA ASP A 136 17.40 -6.05 21.47
C ASP A 136 16.35 -4.95 21.74
N THR A 137 16.43 -3.81 21.05
CA THR A 137 15.57 -2.64 21.30
C THR A 137 15.04 -2.02 20.00
N GLY A 138 13.89 -1.33 20.09
CA GLY A 138 13.32 -0.59 18.98
C GLY A 138 14.25 0.53 18.47
N GLU A 139 14.96 1.23 19.36
CA GLU A 139 15.96 2.23 18.98
C GLU A 139 17.07 1.61 18.14
N GLN A 140 17.66 0.50 18.61
CA GLN A 140 18.72 -0.20 17.90
C GLN A 140 18.25 -0.71 16.54
N ALA A 141 17.03 -1.26 16.45
CA ALA A 141 16.43 -1.69 15.18
C ALA A 141 16.41 -0.53 14.15
N MET A 142 15.98 0.66 14.58
CA MET A 142 15.89 1.83 13.72
C MET A 142 17.26 2.43 13.38
N GLU A 143 18.24 2.38 14.29
CA GLU A 143 19.62 2.82 14.04
C GLU A 143 20.33 1.92 13.03
N ILE A 144 20.18 0.59 13.14
CA ILE A 144 20.70 -0.37 12.18
C ILE A 144 20.05 -0.15 10.81
N CYS A 145 18.72 -0.01 10.77
CA CYS A 145 18.00 0.32 9.54
C CYS A 145 18.53 1.62 8.91
N GLU A 146 18.75 2.67 9.70
CA GLU A 146 19.26 3.94 9.20
C GLU A 146 20.69 3.80 8.63
N ALA A 147 21.58 3.09 9.33
CA ALA A 147 22.95 2.86 8.88
C ALA A 147 22.99 2.08 7.57
N LEU A 148 22.21 1.00 7.48
CA LEU A 148 22.09 0.16 6.27
C LEU A 148 21.56 0.96 5.08
N VAL A 149 20.46 1.69 5.25
CA VAL A 149 19.89 2.52 4.18
C VAL A 149 20.88 3.61 3.77
N ARG A 150 21.53 4.29 4.73
CA ARG A 150 22.48 5.39 4.48
C ARG A 150 23.73 4.94 3.73
N SER A 151 24.12 3.67 3.82
CA SER A 151 25.24 3.13 3.05
C SER A 151 25.01 3.23 1.54
N GLY A 152 23.76 3.29 1.10
CA GLY A 152 23.40 3.25 -0.31
C GLY A 152 23.57 1.88 -0.97
N ALA A 153 23.99 0.86 -0.21
CA ALA A 153 24.22 -0.49 -0.72
C ALA A 153 22.94 -1.34 -0.75
N ILE A 154 21.92 -1.02 0.05
CA ILE A 154 20.72 -1.85 0.21
C ILE A 154 19.60 -1.42 -0.74
N ASP A 155 19.11 -2.37 -1.53
CA ASP A 155 17.98 -2.19 -2.44
C ASP A 155 16.62 -2.34 -1.74
N ALA A 156 16.51 -3.30 -0.83
CA ALA A 156 15.29 -3.52 -0.04
C ALA A 156 15.60 -3.96 1.40
N ILE A 157 14.87 -3.39 2.35
CA ILE A 157 14.97 -3.74 3.77
C ILE A 157 13.59 -3.99 4.36
N VAL A 158 13.44 -5.06 5.12
CA VAL A 158 12.22 -5.41 5.86
C VAL A 158 12.45 -5.23 7.36
N ILE A 159 11.47 -4.68 8.06
CA ILE A 159 11.41 -4.61 9.52
C ILE A 159 10.19 -5.43 9.99
N ASP A 160 10.44 -6.54 10.66
CA ASP A 160 9.43 -7.47 11.17
C ASP A 160 9.51 -7.58 12.71
N SER A 161 8.65 -6.94 13.49
CA SER A 161 7.58 -6.02 13.10
C SER A 161 7.54 -4.77 13.97
N VAL A 162 6.78 -3.77 13.53
CA VAL A 162 6.59 -2.53 14.31
C VAL A 162 6.01 -2.80 15.69
N ALA A 163 5.15 -3.80 15.84
CA ALA A 163 4.56 -4.13 17.13
C ALA A 163 5.60 -4.61 18.15
N ALA A 164 6.65 -5.29 17.69
CA ALA A 164 7.74 -5.80 18.52
C ALA A 164 8.86 -4.79 18.79
N MET A 165 8.82 -3.59 18.18
CA MET A 165 9.79 -2.54 18.47
C MET A 165 9.51 -1.92 19.85
N VAL A 166 9.97 -2.59 20.89
CA VAL A 166 9.86 -2.15 22.29
C VAL A 166 10.99 -1.16 22.58
N PRO A 167 10.69 0.07 23.04
CA PRO A 167 11.71 1.03 23.40
C PRO A 167 12.56 0.57 24.58
N ARG A 168 13.84 0.96 24.63
CA ARG A 168 14.77 0.54 25.70
C ARG A 168 14.23 0.80 27.11
N ALA A 169 13.62 1.96 27.34
CA ALA A 169 13.08 2.32 28.66
C ALA A 169 11.92 1.42 29.11
N GLU A 170 11.21 0.78 28.18
CA GLU A 170 10.15 -0.19 28.49
C GLU A 170 10.74 -1.59 28.77
N ILE A 171 11.86 -1.95 28.13
CA ILE A 171 12.58 -3.21 28.39
C ILE A 171 13.30 -3.17 29.74
N GLU A 172 13.90 -2.03 30.09
CA GLU A 172 14.60 -1.82 31.36
C GLU A 172 13.64 -1.57 32.54
N GLY A 173 12.37 -1.26 32.26
CA GLY A 173 11.32 -1.00 33.25
C GLY A 173 10.73 -2.28 33.85
N GLU A 174 9.87 -2.12 34.86
CA GLU A 174 9.16 -3.25 35.47
C GLU A 174 7.82 -3.53 34.77
N MET A 175 7.35 -4.78 34.82
CA MET A 175 6.03 -5.13 34.30
C MET A 175 4.94 -4.37 35.06
N GLY A 176 4.22 -3.50 34.36
CA GLY A 176 3.18 -2.64 34.93
C GLY A 176 3.55 -1.16 34.92
N ASP A 177 4.80 -0.82 34.59
CA ASP A 177 5.21 0.57 34.39
C ASP A 177 4.48 1.20 33.20
N SER A 178 4.09 2.47 33.37
CA SER A 178 3.32 3.20 32.39
C SER A 178 4.21 3.95 31.40
N HIS A 179 4.41 3.37 30.22
CA HIS A 179 5.18 3.96 29.12
C HIS A 179 4.30 4.48 27.99
N VAL A 180 3.35 5.36 28.32
CA VAL A 180 2.33 5.82 27.36
C VAL A 180 2.95 6.49 26.13
N GLY A 181 2.76 5.86 24.96
CA GLY A 181 3.08 6.44 23.65
C GLY A 181 4.57 6.47 23.32
N LEU A 182 5.44 5.78 24.06
CA LEU A 182 6.88 5.78 23.84
C LEU A 182 7.23 5.24 22.44
N GLN A 183 6.65 4.09 22.06
CA GLN A 183 6.79 3.51 20.73
C GLN A 183 6.34 4.47 19.61
N ALA A 184 5.23 5.20 19.81
CA ALA A 184 4.74 6.16 18.81
C ALA A 184 5.69 7.35 18.61
N ARG A 185 6.37 7.79 19.68
CA ARG A 185 7.40 8.85 19.63
C ARG A 185 8.65 8.35 18.91
N LEU A 186 9.13 7.16 19.25
CA LEU A 186 10.24 6.49 18.56
C LEU A 186 9.97 6.43 17.05
N MET A 187 8.82 5.89 16.65
CA MET A 187 8.43 5.80 15.24
C MET A 187 8.37 7.17 14.57
N SER A 188 7.82 8.19 15.23
CA SER A 188 7.75 9.55 14.68
C SER A 188 9.13 10.15 14.42
N GLN A 189 10.09 9.92 15.31
CA GLN A 189 11.47 10.36 15.16
C GLN A 189 12.18 9.58 14.05
N ALA A 190 12.04 8.26 14.05
CA ALA A 190 12.68 7.38 13.08
C ALA A 190 12.20 7.67 11.64
N MET A 191 10.89 7.81 11.43
CA MET A 191 10.34 8.16 10.11
C MET A 191 10.86 9.49 9.59
N ARG A 192 11.03 10.49 10.47
CA ARG A 192 11.55 11.82 10.09
C ARG A 192 12.99 11.74 9.60
N LYS A 193 13.82 10.90 10.22
CA LYS A 193 15.21 10.68 9.80
C LYS A 193 15.29 9.85 8.51
N LEU A 194 14.58 8.71 8.49
CA LEU A 194 14.69 7.73 7.42
C LEU A 194 14.14 8.20 6.08
N THR A 195 13.03 8.93 6.05
CA THR A 195 12.33 9.26 4.79
C THR A 195 13.24 9.97 3.78
N SER A 196 14.08 10.89 4.25
CA SER A 196 15.02 11.63 3.39
C SER A 196 16.14 10.73 2.87
N VAL A 197 16.64 9.83 3.70
CA VAL A 197 17.73 8.91 3.35
C VAL A 197 17.23 7.87 2.34
N ILE A 198 16.10 7.22 2.65
CA ILE A 198 15.42 6.25 1.79
C ILE A 198 15.20 6.82 0.38
N GLY A 199 14.72 8.06 0.27
CA GLY A 199 14.49 8.70 -1.03
C GLY A 199 15.75 9.01 -1.83
N LYS A 200 16.91 9.18 -1.17
CA LYS A 200 18.20 9.45 -1.83
C LYS A 200 18.92 8.17 -2.26
N THR A 201 18.73 7.08 -1.53
CA THR A 201 19.39 5.80 -1.80
C THR A 201 18.54 4.85 -2.65
N ASN A 202 17.31 5.24 -2.99
CA ASN A 202 16.36 4.42 -3.74
C ASN A 202 16.05 3.05 -3.09
N THR A 203 16.32 2.91 -1.80
CA THR A 203 16.00 1.70 -1.02
C THR A 203 14.48 1.57 -0.83
N VAL A 204 13.92 0.37 -0.99
CA VAL A 204 12.55 0.05 -0.54
C VAL A 204 12.61 -0.32 0.94
N CYS A 205 11.85 0.37 1.78
CA CYS A 205 11.80 0.07 3.21
C CYS A 205 10.40 -0.43 3.59
N VAL A 206 10.30 -1.72 3.90
CA VAL A 206 9.05 -2.41 4.23
C VAL A 206 8.94 -2.55 5.74
N PHE A 207 7.86 -2.02 6.31
CA PHE A 207 7.48 -2.25 7.69
C PHE A 207 6.34 -3.24 7.74
N ILE A 208 6.54 -4.35 8.43
CA ILE A 208 5.46 -5.26 8.79
C ILE A 208 4.81 -4.74 10.07
N ASN A 209 3.48 -4.77 10.11
CA ASN A 209 2.73 -4.30 11.26
C ASN A 209 1.55 -5.23 11.56
N GLN A 210 1.13 -5.22 12.83
CA GLN A 210 0.02 -5.99 13.32
C GLN A 210 -1.22 -5.10 13.52
N LEU A 211 -2.39 -5.72 13.49
CA LEU A 211 -3.62 -5.07 13.89
C LEU A 211 -3.82 -5.16 15.41
N ARG A 212 -4.41 -4.11 15.98
CA ARG A 212 -4.93 -4.02 17.34
C ARG A 212 -6.31 -3.38 17.27
N GLU A 213 -7.12 -3.58 18.30
CA GLU A 213 -8.42 -2.91 18.41
C GLU A 213 -8.32 -1.69 19.31
N LYS A 214 -8.89 -0.58 18.86
CA LYS A 214 -9.02 0.62 19.69
C LYS A 214 -10.23 0.46 20.60
N VAL A 215 -9.96 0.36 21.90
CA VAL A 215 -11.01 0.31 22.94
C VAL A 215 -11.89 1.57 22.89
N GLY A 216 -13.19 1.39 23.03
CA GLY A 216 -14.17 2.49 23.13
C GLY A 216 -14.70 3.02 21.78
N VAL A 217 -14.45 2.34 20.66
CA VAL A 217 -15.06 2.66 19.37
C VAL A 217 -16.41 1.95 19.25
N MET A 218 -17.51 2.70 19.38
CA MET A 218 -18.88 2.16 19.25
C MET A 218 -19.40 2.12 17.80
N TYR A 219 -18.78 2.87 16.88
CA TYR A 219 -19.19 2.95 15.47
C TYR A 219 -17.97 3.02 14.54
N GLY A 220 -18.00 2.28 13.44
CA GLY A 220 -16.93 2.21 12.44
C GLY A 220 -15.97 1.02 12.66
N ASN A 221 -14.83 1.01 11.95
CA ASN A 221 -13.81 -0.02 12.10
C ASN A 221 -12.91 0.28 13.32
N PRO A 222 -12.86 -0.59 14.35
CA PRO A 222 -12.01 -0.40 15.53
C PRO A 222 -10.53 -0.73 15.27
N GLU A 223 -10.19 -1.36 14.15
CA GLU A 223 -8.83 -1.81 13.85
C GLU A 223 -7.85 -0.65 13.62
N VAL A 224 -6.71 -0.73 14.31
CA VAL A 224 -5.59 0.21 14.22
C VAL A 224 -4.27 -0.54 14.12
N THR A 225 -3.23 0.11 13.59
CA THR A 225 -1.87 -0.43 13.56
C THR A 225 -1.05 0.14 14.70
N THR A 226 -0.01 -0.58 15.16
CA THR A 226 0.87 -0.16 16.26
C THR A 226 1.87 0.92 15.81
N GLY A 227 2.62 1.50 16.74
CA GLY A 227 3.62 2.54 16.43
C GLY A 227 3.03 3.94 16.16
N GLY A 228 1.77 4.18 16.54
CA GLY A 228 1.11 5.47 16.38
C GLY A 228 0.71 5.80 14.93
N ARG A 229 0.67 7.09 14.59
CA ARG A 229 0.18 7.54 13.27
C ARG A 229 1.29 7.84 12.26
N ALA A 230 2.55 7.93 12.70
CA ALA A 230 3.65 8.38 11.86
C ALA A 230 3.80 7.53 10.60
N LEU A 231 3.94 6.21 10.75
CA LEU A 231 4.10 5.29 9.63
C LEU A 231 2.98 5.42 8.60
N LYS A 232 1.72 5.59 9.06
CA LYS A 232 0.56 5.79 8.18
C LYS A 232 0.71 7.01 7.26
N TYR A 233 1.36 8.08 7.70
CA TYR A 233 1.57 9.29 6.90
C TYR A 233 2.78 9.18 5.97
N TYR A 234 3.88 8.64 6.49
CA TYR A 234 5.14 8.51 5.77
C TYR A 234 5.10 7.42 4.68
N ALA A 235 4.44 6.29 4.95
CA ALA A 235 4.25 5.21 3.99
C ALA A 235 3.66 5.76 2.68
N SER A 236 4.28 5.42 1.56
CA SER A 236 3.77 5.74 0.22
C SER A 236 2.74 4.72 -0.23
N VAL A 237 2.93 3.47 0.17
CA VAL A 237 2.00 2.38 -0.06
C VAL A 237 1.67 1.73 1.27
N ARG A 238 0.39 1.42 1.49
CA ARG A 238 -0.06 0.60 2.62
C ARG A 238 -0.91 -0.55 2.08
N ILE A 239 -0.58 -1.77 2.49
CA ILE A 239 -1.22 -3.02 2.02
C ILE A 239 -1.84 -3.72 3.22
N ASP A 240 -3.17 -3.90 3.19
CA ASP A 240 -3.93 -4.70 4.15
C ASP A 240 -4.01 -6.13 3.62
N VAL A 241 -3.33 -7.06 4.28
CA VAL A 241 -3.23 -8.47 3.89
C VAL A 241 -4.08 -9.32 4.83
N ARG A 242 -5.04 -10.06 4.26
CA ARG A 242 -5.96 -10.93 5.01
C ARG A 242 -6.09 -12.30 4.38
N ARG A 243 -6.12 -13.32 5.22
CA ARG A 243 -6.55 -14.66 4.83
C ARG A 243 -8.06 -14.62 4.58
N VAL A 244 -8.50 -15.08 3.42
CA VAL A 244 -9.91 -15.21 3.04
C VAL A 244 -10.40 -16.61 3.43
N GLU A 245 -9.70 -17.64 2.96
CA GLU A 245 -10.03 -19.03 3.23
C GLU A 245 -8.78 -19.93 3.25
N GLY A 246 -8.91 -21.14 3.79
CA GLY A 246 -7.86 -22.15 3.72
C GLY A 246 -8.05 -23.04 2.49
N LEU A 247 -6.95 -23.35 1.82
CA LEU A 247 -6.92 -24.25 0.67
C LEU A 247 -6.68 -25.68 1.14
N LYS A 248 -7.46 -26.61 0.64
CA LYS A 248 -7.35 -28.04 0.94
C LYS A 248 -7.10 -28.85 -0.32
N ASP A 249 -6.34 -29.93 -0.20
CA ASP A 249 -6.19 -30.93 -1.25
C ASP A 249 -7.39 -31.90 -1.30
N SER A 250 -7.31 -32.90 -2.19
CA SER A 250 -8.32 -33.95 -2.31
C SER A 250 -8.44 -34.86 -1.08
N SER A 251 -7.43 -34.89 -0.21
CA SER A 251 -7.45 -35.65 1.04
C SER A 251 -8.08 -34.86 2.20
N GLY A 252 -8.33 -33.57 2.00
CA GLY A 252 -8.85 -32.64 3.01
C GLY A 252 -7.76 -31.99 3.87
N GLN A 253 -6.48 -32.25 3.58
CA GLN A 253 -5.34 -31.62 4.25
C GLN A 253 -5.19 -30.17 3.80
N PHE A 254 -4.92 -29.26 4.74
CA PHE A 254 -4.62 -27.87 4.40
C PHE A 254 -3.26 -27.75 3.72
N ILE A 255 -3.25 -27.17 2.52
CA ILE A 255 -2.06 -27.00 1.67
C ILE A 255 -1.66 -25.54 1.47
N GLY A 256 -2.49 -24.60 1.92
CA GLY A 256 -2.22 -23.17 1.79
C GLY A 256 -3.40 -22.32 2.22
N ASN A 257 -3.31 -21.03 1.91
CA ASN A 257 -4.33 -20.03 2.18
C ASN A 257 -4.63 -19.23 0.92
N HIS A 258 -5.91 -18.96 0.69
CA HIS A 258 -6.30 -17.91 -0.25
C HIS A 258 -6.24 -16.57 0.47
N THR A 259 -5.48 -15.64 -0.07
CA THR A 259 -5.14 -14.37 0.57
C THR A 259 -5.56 -13.19 -0.30
N ARG A 260 -6.17 -12.19 0.35
CA ARG A 260 -6.50 -10.90 -0.27
C ARG A 260 -5.55 -9.83 0.24
N ALA A 261 -4.97 -9.08 -0.68
CA ALA A 261 -4.14 -7.90 -0.41
C ALA A 261 -4.82 -6.65 -0.97
N LYS A 262 -5.21 -5.73 -0.10
CA LYS A 262 -5.86 -4.47 -0.47
C LYS A 262 -4.91 -3.29 -0.32
N VAL A 263 -4.73 -2.50 -1.38
CA VAL A 263 -3.88 -1.31 -1.38
C VAL A 263 -4.67 -0.14 -0.76
N VAL A 264 -4.65 -0.01 0.56
CA VAL A 264 -5.44 1.02 1.27
C VAL A 264 -4.86 2.44 1.14
N LYS A 265 -3.60 2.55 0.75
CA LYS A 265 -2.93 3.83 0.44
C LYS A 265 -1.96 3.61 -0.70
N ASN A 266 -1.97 4.52 -1.66
CA ASN A 266 -1.02 4.53 -2.78
C ASN A 266 -0.74 5.99 -3.18
N LYS A 267 0.52 6.41 -3.14
CA LYS A 267 0.97 7.76 -3.55
C LYS A 267 1.53 7.81 -4.98
N VAL A 268 1.64 6.66 -5.66
CA VAL A 268 2.27 6.55 -6.99
C VAL A 268 1.31 6.10 -8.07
N ALA A 269 0.19 5.48 -7.70
CA ALA A 269 -0.93 5.14 -8.58
C ALA A 269 -2.27 5.23 -7.81
N PRO A 270 -3.44 5.02 -8.47
CA PRO A 270 -4.73 5.01 -7.79
C PRO A 270 -4.80 3.98 -6.64
N PRO A 271 -5.26 4.38 -5.44
CA PRO A 271 -5.42 3.46 -4.30
C PRO A 271 -6.69 2.60 -4.42
N PHE A 272 -6.90 1.75 -3.42
CA PHE A 272 -8.08 0.90 -3.18
C PHE A 272 -8.32 -0.25 -4.16
N ARG A 273 -7.36 -0.49 -5.05
CA ARG A 273 -7.28 -1.75 -5.80
C ARG A 273 -6.92 -2.89 -4.85
N GLU A 274 -7.35 -4.09 -5.20
CA GLU A 274 -7.06 -5.31 -4.46
C GLU A 274 -6.59 -6.41 -5.41
N ALA A 275 -5.85 -7.35 -4.83
CA ALA A 275 -5.39 -8.56 -5.48
C ALA A 275 -5.72 -9.74 -4.57
N GLU A 276 -5.99 -10.88 -5.20
CA GLU A 276 -6.22 -12.15 -4.53
C GLU A 276 -5.25 -13.17 -5.12
N PHE A 277 -4.59 -13.92 -4.25
CA PHE A 277 -3.59 -14.91 -4.62
C PHE A 277 -3.51 -16.01 -3.57
N ASP A 278 -3.01 -17.17 -3.99
CA ASP A 278 -2.83 -18.31 -3.10
C ASP A 278 -1.42 -18.29 -2.51
N ILE A 279 -1.31 -18.45 -1.19
CA ILE A 279 -0.07 -18.72 -0.48
C ILE A 279 -0.02 -20.21 -0.15
N MET A 280 0.84 -20.94 -0.83
CA MET A 280 1.06 -22.38 -0.64
C MET A 280 2.09 -22.62 0.46
N PHE A 281 1.81 -23.52 1.40
CA PHE A 281 2.74 -23.79 2.49
C PHE A 281 4.07 -24.37 1.96
N GLY A 282 5.18 -23.81 2.44
CA GLY A 282 6.53 -24.17 2.00
C GLY A 282 6.90 -23.75 0.56
N LYS A 283 6.02 -23.06 -0.17
CA LYS A 283 6.31 -22.59 -1.54
C LYS A 283 6.05 -21.10 -1.77
N GLY A 284 5.21 -20.48 -0.93
CA GLY A 284 4.88 -19.06 -1.05
C GLY A 284 3.75 -18.76 -2.03
N ILE A 285 3.79 -17.56 -2.59
CA ILE A 285 2.79 -17.05 -3.53
C ILE A 285 2.83 -17.87 -4.83
N SER A 286 1.68 -18.43 -5.19
CA SER A 286 1.51 -19.23 -6.41
C SER A 286 1.27 -18.33 -7.63
N LYS A 287 2.35 -17.96 -8.32
CA LYS A 287 2.27 -17.18 -9.57
C LYS A 287 1.41 -17.87 -10.64
N THR A 288 1.48 -19.20 -10.76
CA THR A 288 0.68 -19.96 -11.73
C THR A 288 -0.82 -19.93 -11.41
N SER A 289 -1.19 -19.92 -10.12
CA SER A 289 -2.59 -19.68 -9.71
C SER A 289 -3.07 -18.32 -10.19
N GLU A 290 -2.25 -17.28 -10.01
CA GLU A 290 -2.60 -15.91 -10.42
C GLU A 290 -2.72 -15.75 -11.94
N LEU A 291 -1.83 -16.36 -12.72
CA LEU A 291 -1.90 -16.36 -14.18
C LEU A 291 -3.25 -16.91 -14.67
N ILE A 292 -3.73 -17.98 -14.03
CA ILE A 292 -5.02 -18.58 -14.36
C ILE A 292 -6.15 -17.62 -14.00
N ASP A 293 -6.20 -17.14 -12.75
CA ASP A 293 -7.33 -16.35 -12.27
C ASP A 293 -7.42 -14.99 -12.98
N VAL A 294 -6.29 -14.30 -13.14
CA VAL A 294 -6.22 -13.02 -13.84
C VAL A 294 -6.44 -13.21 -15.34
N GLY A 295 -5.88 -14.27 -15.92
CA GLY A 295 -6.09 -14.61 -17.33
C GLY A 295 -7.56 -14.87 -17.66
N VAL A 296 -8.29 -15.56 -16.79
CA VAL A 296 -9.74 -15.76 -16.93
C VAL A 296 -10.50 -14.45 -16.76
N LYS A 297 -10.17 -13.64 -15.74
CA LYS A 297 -10.79 -12.32 -15.51
C LYS A 297 -10.63 -11.38 -16.71
N LEU A 298 -9.50 -11.46 -17.42
CA LEU A 298 -9.22 -10.66 -18.62
C LEU A 298 -9.75 -11.27 -19.93
N GLY A 299 -10.30 -12.49 -19.89
CA GLY A 299 -10.74 -13.22 -21.08
C GLY A 299 -9.59 -13.73 -21.97
N ILE A 300 -8.36 -13.72 -21.46
CA ILE A 300 -7.18 -14.32 -22.12
C ILE A 300 -7.28 -15.84 -22.06
N LEU A 301 -7.75 -16.36 -20.92
CA LEU A 301 -8.05 -17.78 -20.71
C LEU A 301 -9.55 -18.01 -20.75
N GLN A 302 -9.96 -19.05 -21.47
CA GLN A 302 -11.35 -19.46 -21.56
C GLN A 302 -11.62 -20.63 -20.61
N LYS A 303 -12.69 -20.50 -19.80
CA LYS A 303 -13.16 -21.56 -18.92
C LYS A 303 -14.43 -22.18 -19.48
N SER A 304 -14.36 -23.44 -19.92
CA SER A 304 -15.50 -24.21 -20.44
C SER A 304 -15.85 -25.33 -19.46
N GLY A 305 -16.77 -25.05 -18.55
CA GLY A 305 -17.08 -25.95 -17.43
C GLY A 305 -15.87 -26.09 -16.50
N ALA A 306 -15.31 -27.29 -16.42
CA ALA A 306 -14.08 -27.57 -15.65
C ALA A 306 -12.78 -27.37 -16.45
N TRP A 307 -12.85 -27.16 -17.78
CA TRP A 307 -11.66 -27.05 -18.63
C TRP A 307 -11.15 -25.61 -18.76
N PHE A 308 -9.84 -25.44 -18.74
CA PHE A 308 -9.15 -24.19 -19.03
C PHE A 308 -8.43 -24.29 -20.39
N ASN A 309 -8.64 -23.29 -21.23
CA ASN A 309 -8.05 -23.21 -22.57
C ASN A 309 -7.36 -21.85 -22.76
N TYR A 310 -6.26 -21.88 -23.51
CA TYR A 310 -5.54 -20.70 -23.99
C TYR A 310 -5.52 -20.74 -25.51
N GLY A 311 -6.36 -19.93 -26.16
CA GLY A 311 -6.67 -20.11 -27.59
C GLY A 311 -7.16 -21.53 -27.85
N ASP A 312 -6.48 -22.25 -28.74
CA ASP A 312 -6.76 -23.65 -29.07
C ASP A 312 -6.05 -24.66 -28.15
N ILE A 313 -5.16 -24.19 -27.27
CA ILE A 313 -4.36 -25.03 -26.37
C ILE A 313 -5.18 -25.38 -25.13
N ARG A 314 -5.35 -26.67 -24.84
CA ARG A 314 -5.99 -27.15 -23.61
C ARG A 314 -4.96 -27.16 -22.47
N LEU A 315 -5.15 -26.29 -21.48
CA LEU A 315 -4.28 -26.22 -20.31
C LEU A 315 -4.56 -27.36 -19.32
N GLY A 316 -5.82 -27.78 -19.19
CA GLY A 316 -6.19 -28.91 -18.35
C GLY A 316 -7.60 -28.83 -17.78
N GLN A 317 -8.04 -29.95 -17.20
CA GLN A 317 -9.30 -30.04 -16.48
C GLN A 317 -9.07 -29.73 -14.99
N GLY A 318 -9.70 -28.66 -14.50
CA GLY A 318 -9.54 -28.20 -13.12
C GLY A 318 -8.31 -27.30 -12.94
N ARG A 319 -8.30 -26.56 -11.82
CA ARG A 319 -7.29 -25.52 -11.53
C ARG A 319 -5.90 -26.12 -11.33
N GLU A 320 -5.78 -27.23 -10.61
CA GLU A 320 -4.48 -27.86 -10.33
C GLU A 320 -3.80 -28.41 -11.60
N ASN A 321 -4.53 -29.06 -12.49
CA ASN A 321 -3.96 -29.55 -13.75
C ASN A 321 -3.49 -28.39 -14.65
N ALA A 322 -4.26 -27.30 -14.71
CA ALA A 322 -3.84 -26.11 -15.46
C ALA A 322 -2.58 -25.45 -14.84
N LYS A 323 -2.46 -25.43 -13.50
CA LYS A 323 -1.25 -24.94 -12.82
C LYS A 323 -0.04 -25.80 -13.15
N GLN A 324 -0.19 -27.11 -13.14
CA GLN A 324 0.88 -28.05 -13.48
C GLN A 324 1.32 -27.83 -14.94
N PHE A 325 0.38 -27.73 -15.87
CA PHE A 325 0.68 -27.43 -17.27
C PHE A 325 1.50 -26.14 -17.44
N LEU A 326 1.11 -25.04 -16.78
CA LEU A 326 1.87 -23.77 -16.85
C LEU A 326 3.24 -23.86 -16.19
N THR A 327 3.40 -24.73 -15.19
CA THR A 327 4.70 -24.99 -14.56
C THR A 327 5.62 -25.75 -15.50
N ASP A 328 5.08 -26.70 -16.25
CA ASP A 328 5.83 -27.55 -17.19
C ASP A 328 6.10 -26.85 -18.53
N ASN A 329 5.39 -25.76 -18.86
CA ASN A 329 5.52 -25.01 -20.11
C ASN A 329 5.74 -23.50 -19.85
N PRO A 330 6.93 -23.08 -19.38
CA PRO A 330 7.22 -21.70 -18.99
C PRO A 330 7.05 -20.67 -20.12
N GLU A 331 7.28 -21.06 -21.37
CA GLU A 331 7.10 -20.20 -22.54
C GLU A 331 5.64 -19.76 -22.72
N ILE A 332 4.68 -20.68 -22.50
CA ILE A 332 3.25 -20.38 -22.54
C ILE A 332 2.87 -19.51 -21.34
N ALA A 333 3.41 -19.82 -20.15
CA ALA A 333 3.15 -19.02 -18.95
C ALA A 333 3.64 -17.57 -19.10
N ASN A 334 4.81 -17.36 -19.73
CA ASN A 334 5.37 -16.04 -19.99
C ASN A 334 4.57 -15.26 -21.05
N ASP A 335 4.07 -15.93 -22.09
CA ASP A 335 3.20 -15.30 -23.10
C ASP A 335 1.87 -14.84 -22.46
N ILE A 336 1.25 -15.70 -21.65
CA ILE A 336 0.04 -15.35 -20.87
C ILE A 336 0.34 -14.15 -19.95
N GLU A 337 1.46 -14.15 -19.22
CA GLU A 337 1.84 -13.04 -18.37
C GLU A 337 2.02 -11.73 -19.16
N GLY A 338 2.69 -11.79 -20.32
CA GLY A 338 2.88 -10.66 -21.21
C GLY A 338 1.56 -10.05 -21.65
N GLN A 339 0.60 -10.90 -22.04
CA GLN A 339 -0.74 -10.46 -22.41
C GLN A 339 -1.53 -9.88 -21.22
N ILE A 340 -1.41 -10.49 -20.04
CA ILE A 340 -2.02 -9.95 -18.81
C ILE A 340 -1.50 -8.54 -18.53
N ARG A 341 -0.18 -8.34 -18.54
CA ARG A 341 0.43 -7.03 -18.29
C ARG A 341 0.03 -6.00 -19.34
N ALA A 342 -0.03 -6.38 -20.62
CA ALA A 342 -0.48 -5.50 -21.70
C ALA A 342 -1.97 -5.11 -21.60
N ASN A 343 -2.79 -5.94 -20.95
CA ASN A 343 -4.24 -5.72 -20.81
C ASN A 343 -4.65 -5.29 -19.40
N ALA A 344 -3.71 -4.98 -18.51
CA ALA A 344 -3.97 -4.69 -17.10
C ALA A 344 -4.97 -3.55 -16.88
N ASP A 345 -5.00 -2.54 -17.75
CA ASP A 345 -5.93 -1.42 -17.66
C ASP A 345 -7.41 -1.87 -17.75
N LYS A 346 -7.68 -2.97 -18.44
CA LYS A 346 -9.04 -3.51 -18.58
C LYS A 346 -9.63 -3.96 -17.24
N LEU A 347 -8.79 -4.47 -16.32
CA LEU A 347 -9.21 -4.89 -14.97
C LEU A 347 -9.88 -3.77 -14.18
N TYR A 348 -9.46 -2.52 -14.41
CA TYR A 348 -9.90 -1.36 -13.64
C TYR A 348 -10.78 -0.39 -14.43
N SER A 349 -10.90 -0.58 -15.75
CA SER A 349 -11.72 0.25 -16.65
C SER A 349 -13.24 0.01 -16.50
N THR A 350 -13.65 -1.16 -16.02
CA THR A 350 -15.08 -1.53 -15.83
C THR A 350 -15.80 -0.63 -14.82
N GLY A 351 -15.07 0.01 -13.90
CA GLY A 351 -15.62 1.04 -13.00
C GLY A 351 -15.96 2.37 -13.67
N ARG A 352 -15.37 2.69 -14.83
CA ARG A 352 -15.63 3.96 -15.55
C ARG A 352 -16.95 3.94 -16.32
N ARG A 353 -17.37 2.79 -16.86
CA ARG A 353 -18.67 2.66 -17.57
C ARG A 353 -19.88 2.76 -16.62
N GLY A 354 -19.77 2.24 -15.40
CA GLY A 354 -20.84 2.33 -14.40
C GLY A 354 -21.06 3.74 -13.84
N ALA A 355 -20.01 4.56 -13.75
CA ALA A 355 -20.10 5.94 -13.28
C ALA A 355 -20.65 6.90 -14.35
N MET A 356 -20.30 6.71 -15.63
CA MET A 356 -20.86 7.51 -16.73
C MET A 356 -22.35 7.18 -17.00
N ALA A 357 -22.75 5.91 -16.90
CA ALA A 357 -24.16 5.51 -17.12
C ALA A 357 -25.11 6.04 -16.02
N LYS A 358 -24.64 6.15 -14.77
CA LYS A 358 -25.43 6.75 -13.68
C LYS A 358 -25.47 8.28 -13.74
N GLY A 359 -24.41 8.91 -14.25
CA GLY A 359 -24.37 10.36 -14.49
C GLY A 359 -25.30 10.81 -15.63
N SER A 360 -25.33 10.06 -16.74
CA SER A 360 -26.17 10.42 -17.89
C SER A 360 -27.67 10.23 -17.62
N ALA A 361 -28.05 9.22 -16.82
CA ALA A 361 -29.45 9.00 -16.44
C ALA A 361 -29.98 10.09 -15.48
N ALA A 362 -29.13 10.65 -14.61
CA ALA A 362 -29.51 11.71 -13.69
C ALA A 362 -29.69 13.07 -14.38
N VAL A 363 -28.93 13.34 -15.45
CA VAL A 363 -29.04 14.59 -16.21
C VAL A 363 -30.25 14.56 -17.16
N ALA A 364 -30.52 13.41 -17.80
CA ALA A 364 -31.68 13.27 -18.70
C ALA A 364 -33.04 13.37 -17.97
N ALA A 365 -33.09 13.05 -16.67
CA ALA A 365 -34.31 13.14 -15.87
C ALA A 365 -34.64 14.57 -15.38
N GLN A 366 -33.71 15.53 -15.49
CA GLN A 366 -33.92 16.92 -15.04
C GLN A 366 -34.32 17.90 -16.16
N GLU A 367 -34.24 17.52 -17.43
CA GLU A 367 -34.55 18.43 -18.56
C GLU A 367 -35.97 18.30 -19.14
N ALA A 368 -36.82 17.41 -18.61
CA ALA A 368 -38.17 17.21 -19.13
C ALA A 368 -39.28 17.56 -18.12
N ALA A 369 -39.52 18.86 -17.91
CA ALA A 369 -40.79 19.35 -17.34
C ALA A 369 -41.15 20.74 -17.92
N PRO A 370 -42.37 20.94 -18.48
CA PRO A 370 -42.73 22.20 -19.11
C PRO A 370 -43.28 23.21 -18.09
N LYS A 371 -43.04 24.50 -18.38
CA LYS A 371 -43.55 25.67 -17.65
C LYS A 371 -45.04 25.91 -17.96
N ALA A 372 -45.85 26.19 -16.93
CA ALA A 372 -47.12 26.92 -17.09
C ALA A 372 -47.43 27.83 -15.89
N ALA A 373 -48.01 28.98 -16.24
CA ALA A 373 -48.31 30.24 -15.57
C ALA A 373 -48.93 30.24 -14.15
N ALA A 374 -48.76 31.40 -13.50
CA ALA A 374 -49.28 31.80 -12.20
C ALA A 374 -50.58 32.61 -12.30
N GLU A 375 -51.46 32.50 -11.29
CA GLU A 375 -52.38 33.54 -10.78
C GLU A 375 -52.94 33.06 -9.41
N GLY A 376 -53.06 33.95 -8.41
CA GLY A 376 -53.70 33.68 -7.10
C GLY A 376 -54.79 34.72 -6.81
N PRO A 377 -55.26 34.98 -5.56
CA PRO A 377 -55.41 34.18 -4.33
C PRO A 377 -56.89 34.20 -3.80
N VAL A 378 -57.18 33.74 -2.55
CA VAL A 378 -58.07 34.39 -1.52
C VAL A 378 -58.64 33.42 -0.45
N VAL A 379 -58.28 33.75 0.80
CA VAL A 379 -58.78 33.58 2.19
C VAL A 379 -60.25 33.15 2.49
N LYS A 380 -60.46 32.24 3.48
CA LYS A 380 -61.34 32.44 4.68
C LYS A 380 -61.34 31.25 5.68
N ALA A 381 -61.20 31.57 6.98
CA ALA A 381 -61.62 30.76 8.15
C ALA A 381 -62.97 31.34 8.69
N PRO A 382 -63.80 30.69 9.57
CA PRO A 382 -63.43 30.40 10.99
C PRO A 382 -64.13 29.21 11.75
N ALA A 383 -63.44 28.65 12.76
CA ALA A 383 -63.80 28.38 14.19
C ALA A 383 -65.04 27.51 14.63
N PRO A 384 -65.31 27.23 15.94
CA PRO A 384 -65.04 25.95 16.64
C PRO A 384 -66.19 25.39 17.55
N SER A 385 -66.08 24.15 18.05
CA SER A 385 -66.80 23.57 19.24
C SER A 385 -66.45 22.07 19.37
N SER A 386 -66.43 21.35 20.49
CA SER A 386 -66.58 21.56 21.94
C SER A 386 -66.27 20.21 22.62
N GLU A 387 -65.66 20.28 23.80
CA GLU A 387 -65.69 19.39 24.99
C GLU A 387 -66.00 17.87 24.92
N SER A 388 -65.12 17.10 25.62
CA SER A 388 -65.40 15.95 26.51
C SER A 388 -65.88 14.63 25.86
N GLU A 389 -65.54 13.41 26.28
CA GLU A 389 -65.14 12.84 27.58
C GLU A 389 -64.12 11.69 27.41
N LEU A 390 -63.53 11.31 28.54
CA LEU A 390 -62.66 10.15 28.75
C LEU A 390 -63.37 8.82 28.43
N ASP A 391 -62.58 7.80 28.06
CA ASP A 391 -62.68 6.50 28.73
C ASP A 391 -61.38 5.69 28.62
N ILE A 392 -60.88 5.30 29.80
CA ILE A 392 -59.82 4.31 30.02
C ILE A 392 -60.54 3.01 30.38
N MET A 393 -60.21 1.90 29.70
CA MET A 393 -60.37 0.57 30.28
C MET A 393 -59.18 -0.32 29.91
N VAL A 394 -58.59 -0.88 30.97
CA VAL A 394 -57.62 -1.97 31.03
C VAL A 394 -58.36 -3.20 31.58
N GLU A 395 -57.77 -4.38 31.34
CA GLU A 395 -58.09 -5.76 31.84
C GLU A 395 -58.87 -6.61 30.83
N ASP A 396 -58.48 -7.87 30.55
CA ASP A 396 -57.73 -8.85 31.37
C ASP A 396 -56.35 -9.29 30.84
#